data_AF-A0A7W2TYR3-F1
#
_entry.id   AF-A0A7W2TYR3-F1
#
_cell.length_a   1.000
_cell.length_b   1.000
_cell.length_c   1.000
_cell.angle_alpha   90.00
_cell.angle_beta   90.00
_cell.angle_gamma   90.00
#
_symmetry.space_group_name_H-M   'P 1'
#
loop_
_entity.id
_entity.type
_entity.pdbx_description
1 polymer ?
#
loop_
_entity_poly.entity_id
_entity_poly.type
_entity_poly.pdbx_seq_one_letter_code
_entity_poly.pdbx_strand_id
1 'polypeptide(L)'
;MPQLRRYQQGFTLVELVTVIVILGVLATSITSFLRFGTKSYTDAADREALISTARFVVERLNREVRHALPNSIRTIGDNNQCLEFVPIDKSAIYLDIPVAPEAPSNSVKVVMLEDLLKATTKYVSVYALNSNDIYATSSGVIETFASVNNSRDKQVPSTINFASNILFNTESPTSRLYFIEPPVSYCVESKSIFRYQGYGFGNYVSSGLPSVSATTSRVLMAENIANYSTSDNVAPFRTFPATLQRNGLALTRFKFARNLEEVAFNNEIQVPNVP
;
A
#
# COMPACT_ATOMS: atom_id res chain seq x y z
N MET A 1 44.77 -16.71 81.43
CA MET A 1 43.85 -16.45 80.30
C MET A 1 42.69 -17.43 80.40
N PRO A 2 41.46 -16.98 80.66
CA PRO A 2 40.36 -17.73 80.05
C PRO A 2 39.16 -16.88 79.60
N GLN A 3 38.84 -17.13 78.33
CA GLN A 3 37.63 -16.92 77.55
C GLN A 3 36.36 -16.42 78.28
N LEU A 4 35.91 -15.23 77.89
CA LEU A 4 34.49 -14.85 77.98
C LEU A 4 33.67 -15.83 77.14
N ARG A 5 32.79 -16.59 77.82
CA ARG A 5 31.87 -17.57 77.24
C ARG A 5 30.87 -16.84 76.34
N ARG A 6 30.94 -17.07 75.03
CA ARG A 6 29.92 -16.64 74.07
C ARG A 6 28.68 -17.50 74.28
N TYR A 7 27.64 -16.94 74.89
CA TYR A 7 26.32 -17.57 74.89
C TYR A 7 25.82 -17.62 73.44
N GLN A 8 25.60 -18.83 72.91
CA GLN A 8 24.86 -18.99 71.67
C GLN A 8 23.40 -18.62 71.95
N GLN A 9 22.98 -17.46 71.47
CA GLN A 9 21.58 -17.06 71.48
C GLN A 9 20.87 -17.85 70.38
N GLY A 10 19.98 -18.77 70.75
CA GLY A 10 19.07 -19.44 69.82
C GLY A 10 17.89 -18.54 69.47
N PHE A 11 17.31 -18.76 68.28
CA PHE A 11 16.10 -18.07 67.82
C PHE A 11 14.86 -18.61 68.54
N THR A 12 13.91 -17.73 68.86
CA THR A 12 12.63 -18.17 69.46
C THR A 12 11.68 -18.70 68.38
N LEU A 13 10.77 -19.61 68.74
CA LEU A 13 9.78 -20.14 67.79
C LEU A 13 8.91 -19.02 67.20
N VAL A 14 8.55 -18.02 68.02
CA VAL A 14 7.77 -16.84 67.57
C VAL A 14 8.54 -16.05 66.52
N GLU A 15 9.86 -15.85 66.71
CA GLU A 15 10.72 -15.16 65.75
C GLU A 15 10.87 -15.92 64.43
N LEU A 16 10.95 -17.25 64.46
CA LEU A 16 10.96 -18.06 63.24
C LEU A 16 9.65 -17.96 62.46
N VAL A 17 8.51 -18.04 63.17
CA VAL A 17 7.18 -17.96 62.55
C VAL A 17 6.93 -16.58 61.95
N THR A 18 7.29 -15.49 62.63
CA THR A 18 7.12 -14.13 62.08
C THR A 18 7.99 -13.92 60.85
N VAL A 19 9.22 -14.43 60.82
CA VAL A 19 10.10 -14.35 59.63
C VAL A 19 9.50 -15.10 58.45
N ILE A 20 8.98 -16.32 58.65
CA ILE A 20 8.37 -17.09 57.55
C ILE A 20 7.13 -16.36 56.99
N VAL A 21 6.29 -15.80 57.86
CA VAL A 21 5.10 -15.04 57.43
C VAL A 21 5.49 -13.78 56.65
N ILE A 22 6.45 -13.00 57.16
CA ILE A 22 6.94 -11.79 56.48
C ILE A 22 7.55 -12.13 55.11
N LEU A 23 8.39 -13.17 55.05
CA LEU A 23 8.97 -13.64 53.78
C LEU A 23 7.89 -14.10 52.79
N GLY A 24 6.84 -14.78 53.27
CA GLY A 24 5.69 -15.17 52.44
C GLY A 24 5.00 -13.96 51.79
N VAL A 25 4.64 -12.96 52.60
CA VAL A 25 3.96 -11.74 52.11
C VAL A 25 4.85 -10.94 51.15
N LEU A 26 6.13 -10.80 51.47
CA LEU A 26 7.09 -10.10 50.61
C LEU A 26 7.30 -10.84 49.29
N ALA A 27 7.48 -12.16 49.33
CA ALA A 27 7.65 -12.98 48.13
C ALA A 27 6.44 -12.83 47.19
N THR A 28 5.21 -12.96 47.70
CA THR A 28 4.00 -12.80 46.87
C THR A 28 3.85 -11.41 46.27
N SER A 29 4.23 -10.37 47.02
CA SER A 29 4.16 -8.98 46.57
C SER A 29 5.16 -8.71 45.46
N ILE A 30 6.42 -9.16 45.63
CA ILE A 30 7.49 -9.02 44.65
C ILE A 30 7.15 -9.79 43.38
N THR A 31 6.66 -11.03 43.47
CA THR A 31 6.27 -11.82 42.29
C THR A 31 5.16 -11.14 41.50
N SER A 32 4.14 -10.60 42.18
CA SER A 32 3.03 -9.91 41.51
C SER A 32 3.49 -8.62 40.82
N PHE A 33 4.35 -7.85 41.48
CA PHE A 33 4.95 -6.65 40.90
C PHE A 33 5.82 -6.96 39.68
N LEU A 34 6.68 -7.99 39.77
CA LEU A 34 7.49 -8.43 38.63
C LEU A 34 6.63 -8.89 37.46
N ARG A 35 5.56 -9.66 37.71
CA ARG A 35 4.62 -10.10 36.68
C ARG A 35 3.91 -8.92 36.00
N PHE A 36 3.49 -7.92 36.77
CA PHE A 36 2.86 -6.72 36.22
C PHE A 36 3.86 -5.90 35.40
N GLY A 37 5.09 -5.73 35.90
CA GLY A 37 6.16 -5.03 35.20
C GLY A 37 6.53 -5.68 33.87
N THR A 38 6.71 -7.00 33.84
CA THR A 38 7.00 -7.73 32.61
C THR A 38 5.83 -7.67 31.62
N LYS A 39 4.59 -7.83 32.10
CA LYS A 39 3.39 -7.70 31.26
C LYS A 39 3.26 -6.30 30.65
N SER A 40 3.43 -5.25 31.45
CA SER A 40 3.35 -3.87 30.96
C SER A 40 4.42 -3.59 29.91
N TYR A 41 5.62 -4.15 30.06
CA TYR A 41 6.69 -4.03 29.07
C TYR A 41 6.35 -4.76 27.77
N THR A 42 5.85 -6.00 27.85
CA THR A 42 5.47 -6.76 26.65
C THR A 42 4.29 -6.14 25.92
N ASP A 43 3.28 -5.65 26.65
CA ASP A 43 2.12 -4.99 26.06
C ASP A 43 2.55 -3.70 25.33
N ALA A 44 3.44 -2.90 25.94
CA ALA A 44 4.01 -1.71 25.29
C ALA A 44 4.83 -2.05 24.03
N ALA A 45 5.67 -3.08 24.09
CA ALA A 45 6.48 -3.52 22.95
C ALA A 45 5.61 -4.06 21.79
N ASP A 46 4.57 -4.84 22.09
CA ASP A 46 3.62 -5.33 21.09
C ASP A 46 2.86 -4.16 20.44
N ARG A 47 2.40 -3.19 21.24
CA ARG A 47 1.72 -2.00 20.73
C ARG A 47 2.61 -1.15 19.83
N GLU A 48 3.87 -0.95 20.21
CA GLU A 48 4.84 -0.22 19.39
C GLU A 48 5.07 -0.92 18.04
N ALA A 49 5.24 -2.25 18.06
CA ALA A 49 5.38 -3.04 16.85
C ALA A 49 4.15 -2.91 15.94
N LEU A 50 2.93 -3.04 16.48
CA LEU A 50 1.68 -2.86 15.71
C LEU A 50 1.58 -1.47 15.09
N ILE A 51 1.87 -0.41 15.85
CA ILE A 51 1.82 0.97 15.35
C ILE A 51 2.86 1.20 14.26
N SER A 52 4.08 0.66 14.41
CA SER A 52 5.14 0.77 13.41
C SER A 52 4.75 0.11 12.09
N THR A 53 4.30 -1.15 12.14
CA THR A 53 3.81 -1.88 10.96
C THR A 53 2.64 -1.17 10.29
N ALA A 54 1.67 -0.71 11.09
CA ALA A 54 0.50 -0.02 10.57
C ALA A 54 0.85 1.31 9.89
N ARG A 55 1.71 2.13 10.52
CA ARG A 55 2.20 3.39 9.92
C ARG A 55 2.93 3.12 8.62
N PHE A 56 3.82 2.12 8.58
CA PHE A 56 4.55 1.78 7.37
C PHE A 56 3.61 1.47 6.20
N VAL A 57 2.66 0.55 6.38
CA VAL A 57 1.75 0.16 5.29
C VAL A 57 0.81 1.29 4.89
N VAL A 58 0.27 2.05 5.85
CA VAL A 58 -0.63 3.18 5.57
C VAL A 58 0.10 4.28 4.81
N GLU A 59 1.29 4.69 5.25
CA GLU A 59 2.06 5.75 4.60
C GLU A 59 2.53 5.32 3.20
N ARG A 60 3.01 4.08 3.07
CA ARG A 60 3.43 3.55 1.77
C ARG A 60 2.26 3.48 0.80
N LEU A 61 1.11 2.95 1.23
CA LEU A 61 -0.09 2.84 0.43
C LEU A 61 -0.63 4.22 0.04
N ASN A 62 -0.66 5.18 0.98
CA ASN A 62 -1.08 6.56 0.70
C ASN A 62 -0.20 7.22 -0.36
N ARG A 63 1.12 7.09 -0.25
CA ARG A 63 2.04 7.66 -1.25
C ARG A 63 1.87 7.04 -2.63
N GLU A 64 1.69 5.73 -2.73
CA GLU A 64 1.51 5.08 -4.04
C GLU A 64 0.15 5.41 -4.68
N VAL A 65 -0.93 5.35 -3.90
CA VAL A 65 -2.29 5.60 -4.40
C VAL A 65 -2.47 7.06 -4.82
N ARG A 66 -1.84 8.03 -4.13
CA ARG A 66 -1.85 9.45 -4.56
C ARG A 66 -1.24 9.68 -5.94
N HIS A 67 -0.36 8.80 -6.39
CA HIS A 67 0.25 8.82 -7.72
C HIS A 67 -0.38 7.81 -8.68
N ALA A 68 -1.61 7.37 -8.40
CA ALA A 68 -2.39 6.56 -9.33
C ALA A 68 -2.91 7.41 -10.51
N LEU A 69 -3.02 6.77 -11.67
CA LEU A 69 -3.69 7.29 -12.85
C LEU A 69 -5.14 7.63 -12.50
N PRO A 70 -5.66 8.81 -12.92
CA PRO A 70 -7.07 9.15 -12.73
C PRO A 70 -7.98 8.03 -13.24
N ASN A 71 -9.08 7.78 -12.52
CA ASN A 71 -10.06 6.72 -12.82
C ASN A 71 -9.51 5.27 -12.79
N SER A 72 -8.27 5.03 -12.36
CA SER A 72 -7.72 3.67 -12.25
C SER A 72 -8.02 2.97 -10.92
N ILE A 73 -8.28 3.69 -9.83
CA ILE A 73 -8.51 3.02 -8.55
C ILE A 73 -9.76 2.14 -8.60
N ARG A 74 -9.62 0.87 -8.21
CA ARG A 74 -10.76 -0.04 -8.04
C ARG A 74 -10.50 -1.06 -6.94
N THR A 75 -11.57 -1.72 -6.52
CA THR A 75 -11.48 -2.88 -5.63
C THR A 75 -11.65 -4.16 -6.45
N ILE A 76 -10.82 -5.17 -6.16
CA ILE A 76 -10.86 -6.48 -6.81
C ILE A 76 -10.80 -7.60 -5.77
N GLY A 77 -11.03 -8.81 -6.26
CA GLY A 77 -11.04 -10.04 -5.47
C GLY A 77 -12.29 -10.22 -4.62
N ASP A 78 -12.39 -11.40 -4.01
CA ASP A 78 -13.49 -11.74 -3.11
C ASP A 78 -13.67 -10.68 -2.01
N ASN A 79 -14.90 -10.19 -1.81
CA ASN A 79 -15.24 -9.22 -0.76
C ASN A 79 -14.38 -7.92 -0.76
N ASN A 80 -13.98 -7.42 -1.93
CA ASN A 80 -13.16 -6.21 -2.09
C ASN A 80 -11.82 -6.28 -1.31
N GLN A 81 -11.21 -7.47 -1.30
CA GLN A 81 -10.00 -7.75 -0.54
C GLN A 81 -8.75 -7.03 -1.04
N CYS A 82 -8.76 -6.53 -2.28
CA CYS A 82 -7.64 -5.81 -2.87
C CYS A 82 -8.04 -4.41 -3.30
N LEU A 83 -7.14 -3.45 -3.08
CA LEU A 83 -7.12 -2.15 -3.74
C LEU A 83 -6.13 -2.22 -4.91
N GLU A 84 -6.63 -2.06 -6.13
CA GLU A 84 -5.84 -2.03 -7.36
C GLU A 84 -5.82 -0.60 -7.94
N PHE A 85 -4.68 -0.21 -8.48
CA PHE A 85 -4.49 1.06 -9.16
C PHE A 85 -3.34 0.99 -10.17
N VAL A 86 -3.27 1.95 -11.08
CA VAL A 86 -2.21 2.04 -12.09
C VAL A 86 -1.28 3.20 -11.74
N PRO A 87 0.01 2.97 -11.41
CA PRO A 87 0.93 4.05 -11.08
C PRO A 87 1.28 4.91 -12.31
N ILE A 88 1.35 6.22 -12.11
CA ILE A 88 1.95 7.16 -13.07
C ILE A 88 3.46 7.20 -12.86
N ASP A 89 4.24 7.01 -13.93
CA ASP A 89 5.68 7.29 -13.91
C ASP A 89 5.94 8.77 -14.19
N LYS A 90 5.39 9.29 -15.30
CA LYS A 90 5.53 10.67 -15.73
C LYS A 90 4.24 11.20 -16.35
N SER A 91 4.02 12.49 -16.20
CA SER A 91 2.99 13.26 -16.90
C SER A 91 3.69 14.16 -17.91
N ALA A 92 3.13 14.28 -19.11
CA ALA A 92 3.61 15.19 -20.13
C ALA A 92 2.45 15.96 -20.74
N ILE A 93 2.75 17.13 -21.28
CA ILE A 93 1.81 17.88 -22.13
C ILE A 93 2.17 17.54 -23.56
N TYR A 94 1.21 17.02 -24.34
CA TYR A 94 1.41 16.80 -25.75
C TYR A 94 1.20 18.09 -26.53
N LEU A 95 1.96 18.24 -27.62
CA LEU A 95 1.81 19.35 -28.55
C LEU A 95 0.82 19.03 -29.66
N ASP A 96 0.78 17.76 -30.04
CA ASP A 96 -0.03 17.25 -31.14
C ASP A 96 -0.27 15.75 -30.92
N ILE A 97 -1.51 15.30 -31.15
CA ILE A 97 -1.92 13.92 -30.95
C ILE A 97 -2.97 13.52 -31.99
N PRO A 98 -2.84 12.35 -32.66
CA PRO A 98 -3.78 11.98 -33.71
C PRO A 98 -5.15 11.63 -33.11
N VAL A 99 -6.16 12.46 -33.36
CA VAL A 99 -7.56 12.24 -33.00
C VAL A 99 -8.44 12.45 -34.23
N ALA A 100 -9.59 11.77 -34.31
CA ALA A 100 -10.51 11.96 -35.43
C ALA A 100 -10.94 13.46 -35.53
N PRO A 101 -10.92 14.08 -36.72
CA PRO A 101 -10.87 13.48 -38.06
C PRO A 101 -9.46 13.33 -38.68
N GLU A 102 -8.38 13.49 -37.92
CA GLU A 102 -7.02 13.36 -38.43
C GLU A 102 -6.66 11.92 -38.83
N ALA A 103 -5.65 11.78 -39.67
CA ALA A 103 -5.15 10.46 -40.06
C ALA A 103 -4.36 9.81 -38.90
N PRO A 104 -4.46 8.48 -38.71
CA PRO A 104 -3.67 7.77 -37.71
C PRO A 104 -2.15 8.00 -37.90
N SER A 105 -1.44 8.25 -36.81
CA SER A 105 0.01 8.50 -36.78
C SER A 105 0.71 7.53 -35.83
N ASN A 106 1.96 7.17 -36.13
CA ASN A 106 2.80 6.36 -35.24
C ASN A 106 3.73 7.21 -34.36
N SER A 107 3.52 8.53 -34.29
CA SER A 107 4.32 9.41 -33.43
C SER A 107 3.47 10.49 -32.78
N VAL A 108 3.83 10.83 -31.55
CA VAL A 108 3.22 11.90 -30.74
C VAL A 108 4.33 12.77 -30.18
N LYS A 109 4.18 14.10 -30.31
CA LYS A 109 5.15 15.06 -29.77
C LYS A 109 4.68 15.55 -28.42
N VAL A 110 5.59 15.54 -27.45
CA VAL A 110 5.35 16.05 -26.10
C VAL A 110 6.41 17.07 -25.71
N VAL A 111 6.06 17.94 -24.76
CA VAL A 111 7.05 18.80 -24.09
C VAL A 111 8.20 17.94 -23.57
N MET A 112 9.42 18.48 -23.65
CA MET A 112 10.64 17.74 -23.32
C MET A 112 10.55 17.08 -21.93
N LEU A 113 10.82 15.77 -21.88
CA LEU A 113 10.83 15.00 -20.64
C LEU A 113 12.16 15.21 -19.90
N GLU A 114 12.13 15.83 -18.71
CA GLU A 114 13.38 16.09 -17.97
C GLU A 114 14.07 14.80 -17.49
N ASP A 115 13.27 13.84 -17.02
CA ASP A 115 13.73 12.58 -16.46
C ASP A 115 13.51 11.39 -17.40
N LEU A 116 14.33 10.36 -17.22
CA LEU A 116 14.14 9.08 -17.89
C LEU A 116 12.91 8.35 -17.33
N LEU A 117 12.23 7.64 -18.23
CA LEU A 117 11.18 6.69 -17.86
C LEU A 117 11.78 5.47 -17.16
N LYS A 118 11.03 4.89 -16.23
CA LYS A 118 11.37 3.61 -15.61
C LYS A 118 11.34 2.50 -16.65
N ALA A 119 12.16 1.47 -16.45
CA ALA A 119 12.18 0.30 -17.35
C ALA A 119 10.83 -0.46 -17.39
N THR A 120 10.02 -0.33 -16.33
CA THR A 120 8.67 -0.88 -16.19
C THR A 120 7.61 -0.12 -16.96
N THR A 121 7.87 1.13 -17.34
CA THR A 121 6.93 2.00 -18.05
C THR A 121 6.86 1.58 -19.53
N LYS A 122 5.68 1.14 -19.96
CA LYS A 122 5.44 0.59 -21.32
C LYS A 122 4.24 1.19 -22.02
N TYR A 123 3.36 1.84 -21.29
CA TYR A 123 2.10 2.33 -21.82
C TYR A 123 2.00 3.84 -21.66
N VAL A 124 1.24 4.44 -22.56
CA VAL A 124 0.74 5.81 -22.44
C VAL A 124 -0.78 5.76 -22.26
N SER A 125 -1.29 6.65 -21.44
CA SER A 125 -2.73 6.86 -21.25
C SER A 125 -3.10 8.28 -21.62
N VAL A 126 -4.16 8.41 -22.41
CA VAL A 126 -4.75 9.68 -22.79
C VAL A 126 -6.25 9.60 -22.50
N TYR A 127 -6.73 10.56 -21.71
CA TYR A 127 -8.15 10.78 -21.43
C TYR A 127 -8.94 9.52 -21.02
N ALA A 128 -8.40 8.73 -20.09
CA ALA A 128 -9.10 7.58 -19.53
C ALA A 128 -10.27 8.01 -18.62
N LEU A 129 -11.50 7.71 -19.04
CA LEU A 129 -12.72 8.15 -18.35
C LEU A 129 -13.21 7.16 -17.28
N ASN A 130 -12.87 5.89 -17.42
CA ASN A 130 -13.30 4.85 -16.50
C ASN A 130 -12.23 3.76 -16.34
N SER A 131 -12.33 2.99 -15.26
CA SER A 131 -11.36 1.93 -14.98
C SER A 131 -11.35 0.82 -16.03
N ASN A 132 -12.48 0.53 -16.69
CA ASN A 132 -12.54 -0.56 -17.66
C ASN A 132 -11.67 -0.25 -18.87
N ASP A 133 -11.68 0.98 -19.38
CA ASP A 133 -10.82 1.40 -20.49
C ASP A 133 -9.33 1.18 -20.16
N ILE A 134 -8.97 1.42 -18.89
CA ILE A 134 -7.59 1.30 -18.39
C ILE A 134 -7.19 -0.18 -18.29
N TYR A 135 -8.00 -0.98 -17.60
CA TYR A 135 -7.65 -2.38 -17.31
C TYR A 135 -7.88 -3.34 -18.48
N ALA A 136 -8.76 -2.98 -19.42
CA ALA A 136 -8.92 -3.69 -20.69
C ALA A 136 -7.91 -3.23 -21.74
N THR A 137 -7.04 -2.27 -21.41
CA THR A 137 -6.07 -1.66 -22.34
C THR A 137 -6.75 -1.25 -23.65
N SER A 138 -7.86 -0.52 -23.54
CA SER A 138 -8.68 -0.16 -24.69
C SER A 138 -7.90 0.71 -25.67
N SER A 139 -7.89 0.30 -26.93
CA SER A 139 -7.22 1.06 -28.00
C SER A 139 -7.82 2.46 -28.12
N GLY A 140 -6.95 3.43 -28.38
CA GLY A 140 -7.27 4.85 -28.41
C GLY A 140 -7.40 5.50 -27.03
N VAL A 141 -7.18 4.75 -25.94
CA VAL A 141 -7.10 5.27 -24.55
C VAL A 141 -5.78 4.89 -23.91
N ILE A 142 -5.43 3.60 -23.97
CA ILE A 142 -4.15 3.05 -23.49
C ILE A 142 -3.40 2.46 -24.67
N GLU A 143 -2.19 2.96 -24.93
CA GLU A 143 -1.38 2.50 -26.06
C GLU A 143 0.03 2.11 -25.61
N THR A 144 0.59 1.09 -26.23
CA THR A 144 1.97 0.67 -25.96
C THR A 144 2.92 1.44 -26.87
N PHE A 145 3.90 2.14 -26.29
CA PHE A 145 4.92 2.84 -27.08
C PHE A 145 6.16 1.95 -27.28
N ALA A 146 6.82 2.12 -28.43
CA ALA A 146 8.03 1.37 -28.78
C ALA A 146 9.29 2.05 -28.26
N SER A 147 9.36 3.37 -28.39
CA SER A 147 10.50 4.16 -27.91
C SER A 147 10.11 5.61 -27.64
N VAL A 148 10.95 6.31 -26.87
CA VAL A 148 10.85 7.76 -26.69
C VAL A 148 12.18 8.37 -27.08
N ASN A 149 12.14 9.23 -28.10
CA ASN A 149 13.29 10.04 -28.51
C ASN A 149 13.30 11.32 -27.68
N ASN A 150 14.33 11.47 -26.86
CA ASN A 150 14.50 12.63 -26.00
C ASN A 150 15.93 13.16 -26.16
N SER A 151 16.07 14.35 -26.75
CA SER A 151 17.36 15.02 -26.96
C SER A 151 17.94 15.64 -25.68
N ARG A 152 17.13 15.75 -24.61
CA ARG A 152 17.43 16.47 -23.36
C ARG A 152 17.72 17.95 -23.55
N ASP A 153 17.35 18.50 -24.70
CA ASP A 153 17.39 19.94 -24.97
C ASP A 153 16.00 20.52 -24.68
N LYS A 154 15.93 21.49 -23.76
CA LYS A 154 14.69 22.18 -23.38
C LYS A 154 13.99 22.88 -24.55
N GLN A 155 14.70 23.13 -25.65
CA GLN A 155 14.15 23.73 -26.87
C GLN A 155 13.57 22.70 -27.85
N VAL A 156 13.81 21.41 -27.64
CA VAL A 156 13.43 20.34 -28.56
C VAL A 156 12.39 19.42 -27.90
N PRO A 157 11.18 19.29 -28.46
CA PRO A 157 10.16 18.38 -27.95
C PRO A 157 10.65 16.92 -27.94
N SER A 158 10.15 16.13 -27.01
CA SER A 158 10.34 14.68 -27.03
C SER A 158 9.32 14.03 -27.95
N THR A 159 9.71 12.97 -28.65
CA THR A 159 8.83 12.23 -29.56
C THR A 159 8.61 10.83 -29.03
N ILE A 160 7.35 10.47 -28.82
CA ILE A 160 6.90 9.12 -28.51
C ILE A 160 6.67 8.41 -29.84
N ASN A 161 7.31 7.25 -30.05
CA ASN A 161 7.13 6.45 -31.25
C ASN A 161 6.36 5.16 -30.91
N PHE A 162 5.37 4.85 -31.72
CA PHE A 162 4.55 3.64 -31.64
C PHE A 162 4.97 2.62 -32.69
N ALA A 163 4.68 1.34 -32.46
CA ALA A 163 5.01 0.28 -33.40
C ALA A 163 4.15 0.33 -34.68
N SER A 164 2.94 0.86 -34.57
CA SER A 164 1.97 1.04 -35.65
C SER A 164 1.32 2.42 -35.57
N ASN A 165 0.63 2.82 -36.63
CA ASN A 165 -0.18 4.03 -36.57
C ASN A 165 -1.34 3.82 -35.59
N ILE A 166 -1.57 4.82 -34.73
CA ILE A 166 -2.63 4.84 -33.73
C ILE A 166 -3.52 6.06 -33.93
N LEU A 167 -4.74 5.97 -33.41
CA LEU A 167 -5.70 7.06 -33.36
C LEU A 167 -6.31 7.07 -31.96
N PHE A 168 -6.16 8.17 -31.23
CA PHE A 168 -6.78 8.34 -29.93
C PHE A 168 -8.26 8.65 -30.08
N ASN A 169 -9.06 8.18 -29.12
CA ASN A 169 -10.51 8.34 -29.17
C ASN A 169 -10.91 9.81 -28.97
N THR A 170 -10.19 10.53 -28.11
CA THR A 170 -10.48 11.92 -27.75
C THR A 170 -9.24 12.57 -27.14
N GLU A 171 -9.11 13.88 -27.32
CA GLU A 171 -8.07 14.69 -26.67
C GLU A 171 -8.29 14.81 -25.16
N SER A 172 -7.19 14.95 -24.41
CA SER A 172 -7.29 15.42 -23.03
C SER A 172 -7.69 16.91 -23.02
N PRO A 173 -8.67 17.32 -22.18
CA PRO A 173 -9.04 18.72 -22.02
C PRO A 173 -7.90 19.64 -21.58
N THR A 174 -6.84 19.07 -21.01
CA THR A 174 -5.64 19.81 -20.55
C THR A 174 -4.39 19.47 -21.37
N SER A 175 -4.57 18.82 -22.52
CA SER A 175 -3.50 18.33 -23.39
C SER A 175 -2.49 17.43 -22.67
N ARG A 176 -2.96 16.66 -21.68
CA ARG A 176 -2.11 15.77 -20.88
C ARG A 176 -2.09 14.35 -21.39
N LEU A 177 -0.90 13.75 -21.26
CA LEU A 177 -0.64 12.34 -21.48
C LEU A 177 0.14 11.79 -20.28
N TYR A 178 -0.21 10.58 -19.86
CA TYR A 178 0.44 9.89 -18.74
C TYR A 178 1.24 8.70 -19.23
N PHE A 179 2.52 8.65 -18.87
CA PHE A 179 3.31 7.42 -18.94
C PHE A 179 3.03 6.58 -17.71
N ILE A 180 2.60 5.34 -17.92
CA ILE A 180 2.10 4.48 -16.84
C ILE A 180 2.86 3.17 -16.73
N GLU A 181 2.91 2.68 -15.50
CA GLU A 181 3.45 1.37 -15.15
C GLU A 181 2.33 0.32 -15.15
N PRO A 182 2.68 -0.99 -15.17
CA PRO A 182 1.71 -2.05 -14.92
C PRO A 182 0.98 -1.86 -13.58
N PRO A 183 -0.25 -2.40 -13.45
CA PRO A 183 -1.03 -2.29 -12.24
C PRO A 183 -0.31 -2.78 -10.98
N VAL A 184 -0.61 -2.14 -9.86
CA VAL A 184 -0.19 -2.51 -8.51
C VAL A 184 -1.43 -2.80 -7.67
N SER A 185 -1.38 -3.86 -6.87
CA SER A 185 -2.48 -4.24 -5.98
C SER A 185 -1.99 -4.41 -4.55
N TYR A 186 -2.72 -3.87 -3.59
CA TYR A 186 -2.57 -4.18 -2.17
C TYR A 186 -3.73 -5.07 -1.76
N CYS A 187 -3.44 -6.30 -1.34
CA CYS A 187 -4.43 -7.29 -1.00
C CYS A 187 -4.31 -7.70 0.46
N VAL A 188 -5.44 -7.80 1.15
CA VAL A 188 -5.50 -8.45 2.46
C VAL A 188 -5.74 -9.93 2.23
N GLU A 189 -4.78 -10.75 2.66
CA GLU A 189 -4.86 -12.20 2.58
C GLU A 189 -4.73 -12.77 4.00
N SER A 190 -5.80 -13.38 4.48
CA SER A 190 -5.89 -13.84 5.87
C SER A 190 -5.62 -12.70 6.87
N LYS A 191 -4.45 -12.67 7.51
CA LYS A 191 -4.05 -11.67 8.51
C LYS A 191 -2.92 -10.76 8.04
N SER A 192 -2.61 -10.76 6.74
CA SER A 192 -1.45 -10.05 6.21
C SER A 192 -1.85 -9.21 4.99
N ILE A 193 -1.13 -8.11 4.80
CA ILE A 193 -1.27 -7.26 3.60
C ILE A 193 -0.09 -7.56 2.69
N PHE A 194 -0.40 -7.92 1.45
CA PHE A 194 0.60 -8.15 0.41
C PHE A 194 0.48 -7.09 -0.68
N ARG A 195 1.63 -6.64 -1.19
CA ARG A 195 1.72 -5.79 -2.36
C ARG A 195 2.14 -6.63 -3.56
N TYR A 196 1.30 -6.64 -4.58
CA TYR A 196 1.50 -7.30 -5.86
C TYR A 196 1.97 -6.31 -6.91
N GLN A 197 2.98 -6.69 -7.68
CA GLN A 197 3.46 -5.96 -8.85
C GLN A 197 3.93 -6.93 -9.93
N GLY A 198 3.97 -6.50 -11.19
CA GLY A 198 4.52 -7.30 -12.29
C GLY A 198 3.62 -8.42 -12.81
N TYR A 199 2.35 -8.45 -12.39
CA TYR A 199 1.34 -9.35 -12.96
C TYR A 199 0.77 -8.81 -14.29
N GLY A 200 0.91 -7.53 -14.59
CA GLY A 200 0.42 -6.94 -15.85
C GLY A 200 -1.09 -6.67 -15.85
N PHE A 201 -1.63 -6.26 -17.00
CA PHE A 201 -3.05 -6.01 -17.17
C PHE A 201 -3.82 -7.33 -17.39
N GLY A 202 -4.97 -7.51 -16.74
CA GLY A 202 -5.88 -8.62 -17.00
C GLY A 202 -5.52 -9.98 -16.38
N ASN A 203 -4.39 -10.10 -15.67
CA ASN A 203 -3.91 -11.38 -15.16
C ASN A 203 -4.36 -11.64 -13.71
N TYR A 204 -5.54 -12.25 -13.57
CA TYR A 204 -6.16 -12.59 -12.27
C TYR A 204 -6.44 -14.09 -12.16
N VAL A 205 -6.42 -14.62 -10.94
CA VAL A 205 -6.95 -15.97 -10.63
C VAL A 205 -8.47 -15.91 -10.43
N SER A 206 -9.12 -17.07 -10.30
CA SER A 206 -10.58 -17.17 -10.15
C SER A 206 -11.15 -16.41 -8.94
N SER A 207 -10.37 -16.25 -7.87
CA SER A 207 -10.73 -15.44 -6.68
C SER A 207 -10.54 -13.93 -6.87
N GLY A 208 -10.22 -13.50 -8.10
CA GLY A 208 -9.97 -12.09 -8.47
C GLY A 208 -8.68 -11.49 -7.91
N LEU A 209 -7.83 -12.29 -7.28
CA LEU A 209 -6.47 -11.90 -6.87
C LEU A 209 -5.55 -11.81 -8.10
N PRO A 210 -4.53 -10.93 -8.08
CA PRO A 210 -3.49 -10.93 -9.11
C PRO A 210 -2.80 -12.30 -9.21
N SER A 211 -2.64 -12.80 -10.43
CA SER A 211 -2.00 -14.10 -10.65
C SER A 211 -0.50 -14.05 -10.32
N VAL A 212 0.00 -15.05 -9.59
CA VAL A 212 1.42 -15.16 -9.25
C VAL A 212 2.14 -15.96 -10.32
N SER A 213 2.97 -15.27 -11.11
CA SER A 213 3.86 -15.86 -12.12
C SER A 213 5.32 -15.57 -11.80
N ALA A 214 6.26 -16.08 -12.62
CA ALA A 214 7.70 -15.82 -12.47
C ALA A 214 8.07 -14.32 -12.52
N THR A 215 7.26 -13.47 -13.15
CA THR A 215 7.47 -12.01 -13.23
C THR A 215 6.75 -11.25 -12.13
N THR A 216 5.87 -11.92 -11.39
CA THR A 216 5.06 -11.30 -10.34
C THR A 216 5.85 -11.26 -9.04
N SER A 217 5.95 -10.07 -8.44
CA SER A 217 6.49 -9.92 -7.09
C SER A 217 5.34 -9.69 -6.11
N ARG A 218 5.29 -10.55 -5.09
CA ARG A 218 4.35 -10.50 -3.97
C ARG A 218 5.15 -10.25 -2.69
N VAL A 219 5.02 -9.04 -2.15
CA VAL A 219 5.81 -8.57 -1.02
C VAL A 219 4.92 -8.41 0.21
N LEU A 220 5.34 -8.97 1.34
CA LEU A 220 4.66 -8.78 2.62
C LEU A 220 4.85 -7.33 3.10
N MET A 221 3.75 -6.64 3.33
CA MET A 221 3.73 -5.23 3.76
C MET A 221 3.37 -5.07 5.23
N ALA A 222 2.48 -5.93 5.73
CA ALA A 222 2.03 -5.91 7.11
C ALA A 222 1.45 -7.27 7.52
N GLU A 223 1.44 -7.53 8.82
CA GLU A 223 0.86 -8.73 9.45
C GLU A 223 -0.07 -8.32 10.60
N ASN A 224 -0.77 -9.29 11.17
CA ASN A 224 -1.68 -9.13 12.32
C ASN A 224 -2.96 -8.34 12.02
N ILE A 225 -3.46 -8.36 10.79
CA ILE A 225 -4.79 -7.84 10.43
C ILE A 225 -5.89 -8.69 11.10
N ALA A 226 -6.87 -8.02 11.70
CA ALA A 226 -7.91 -8.63 12.52
C ALA A 226 -9.35 -8.32 12.06
N ASN A 227 -9.53 -7.39 11.11
CA ASN A 227 -10.85 -6.97 10.63
C ASN A 227 -11.14 -7.37 9.17
N TYR A 228 -10.55 -8.47 8.72
CA TYR A 228 -10.83 -9.05 7.41
C TYR A 228 -11.16 -10.53 7.54
N SER A 229 -12.27 -10.94 6.95
CA SER A 229 -12.63 -12.33 6.73
C SER A 229 -13.40 -12.41 5.41
N THR A 230 -13.21 -13.50 4.68
CA THR A 230 -14.00 -13.81 3.48
C THR A 230 -15.46 -14.14 3.82
N SER A 231 -15.76 -14.46 5.09
CA SER A 231 -17.11 -14.74 5.59
C SER A 231 -17.83 -13.52 6.17
N ASP A 232 -17.11 -12.45 6.53
CA ASP A 232 -17.67 -11.28 7.20
C ASP A 232 -17.82 -10.09 6.26
N ASN A 233 -18.78 -9.21 6.56
CA ASN A 233 -19.15 -8.10 5.70
C ASN A 233 -18.24 -6.85 5.83
N VAL A 234 -17.01 -7.01 6.35
CA VAL A 234 -16.07 -5.89 6.55
C VAL A 234 -14.98 -5.94 5.48
N ALA A 235 -15.23 -5.21 4.38
CA ALA A 235 -14.24 -5.01 3.33
C ALA A 235 -13.09 -4.10 3.82
N PRO A 236 -11.82 -4.47 3.58
CA PRO A 236 -10.66 -3.68 4.00
C PRO A 236 -10.48 -2.43 3.13
N PHE A 237 -11.01 -2.48 1.90
CA PHE A 237 -10.92 -1.42 0.91
C PHE A 237 -12.29 -1.04 0.38
N ARG A 238 -12.49 0.26 0.14
CA ARG A 238 -13.63 0.78 -0.62
C ARG A 238 -13.15 1.90 -1.52
N THR A 239 -13.56 1.87 -2.79
CA THR A 239 -13.22 2.92 -3.75
C THR A 239 -14.47 3.66 -4.20
N PHE A 240 -14.34 4.97 -4.39
CA PHE A 240 -15.32 5.80 -5.05
C PHE A 240 -14.68 6.38 -6.30
N PRO A 241 -15.28 6.18 -7.49
CA PRO A 241 -14.77 6.74 -8.72
C PRO A 241 -14.76 8.27 -8.65
N ALA A 242 -13.90 8.86 -9.46
CA ALA A 242 -13.91 10.30 -9.63
C ALA A 242 -15.17 10.74 -10.37
N THR A 243 -15.54 11.99 -10.17
CA THR A 243 -16.61 12.67 -10.91
C THR A 243 -16.04 13.98 -11.46
N LEU A 244 -16.82 14.69 -12.27
CA LEU A 244 -16.42 16.01 -12.77
C LEU A 244 -16.17 17.04 -11.66
N GLN A 245 -16.75 16.82 -10.46
CA GLN A 245 -16.68 17.75 -9.34
C GLN A 245 -15.87 17.22 -8.14
N ARG A 246 -15.44 15.95 -8.18
CA ARG A 246 -14.77 15.29 -7.05
C ARG A 246 -13.69 14.35 -7.53
N ASN A 247 -12.53 14.42 -6.89
CA ASN A 247 -11.45 13.45 -7.00
C ASN A 247 -11.91 12.01 -6.73
N GLY A 248 -11.15 11.04 -7.23
CA GLY A 248 -11.32 9.64 -6.85
C GLY A 248 -10.96 9.46 -5.38
N LEU A 249 -11.59 8.50 -4.71
CA LEU A 249 -11.37 8.24 -3.29
C LEU A 249 -11.11 6.76 -3.03
N ALA A 250 -10.05 6.45 -2.30
CA ALA A 250 -9.82 5.14 -1.72
C ALA A 250 -9.90 5.24 -0.19
N LEU A 251 -10.85 4.52 0.41
CA LEU A 251 -10.95 4.33 1.84
C LEU A 251 -10.29 3.01 2.22
N THR A 252 -9.40 3.06 3.21
CA THR A 252 -8.81 1.86 3.80
C THR A 252 -9.16 1.79 5.28
N ARG A 253 -9.50 0.59 5.75
CA ARG A 253 -9.79 0.33 7.17
C ARG A 253 -9.04 -0.91 7.63
N PHE A 254 -8.00 -0.69 8.43
CA PHE A 254 -7.17 -1.75 8.97
C PHE A 254 -7.23 -1.77 10.48
N LYS A 255 -7.54 -2.92 11.07
CA LYS A 255 -7.42 -3.20 12.49
C LYS A 255 -6.30 -4.21 12.66
N PHE A 256 -5.28 -3.83 13.42
CA PHE A 256 -4.17 -4.69 13.80
C PHE A 256 -4.42 -5.21 15.21
N ALA A 257 -4.21 -6.51 15.44
CA ALA A 257 -4.35 -7.09 16.77
C ALA A 257 -3.25 -8.12 17.05
N ARG A 258 -2.57 -7.99 18.18
CA ARG A 258 -1.55 -8.92 18.67
C ARG A 258 -1.71 -9.06 20.17
N ASN A 259 -1.88 -10.30 20.64
CA ASN A 259 -2.17 -10.59 22.05
C ASN A 259 -3.41 -9.83 22.56
N LEU A 260 -3.23 -8.90 23.50
CA LEU A 260 -4.31 -8.06 24.06
C LEU A 260 -4.31 -6.63 23.50
N GLU A 261 -3.38 -6.32 22.58
CA GLU A 261 -3.25 -5.01 21.97
C GLU A 261 -3.97 -4.95 20.62
N GLU A 262 -4.74 -3.88 20.42
CA GLU A 262 -5.45 -3.61 19.17
C GLU A 262 -5.27 -2.15 18.75
N VAL A 263 -5.05 -1.93 17.46
CA VAL A 263 -4.94 -0.59 16.89
C VAL A 263 -5.71 -0.52 15.56
N ALA A 264 -6.57 0.47 15.40
CA ALA A 264 -7.33 0.67 14.17
C ALA A 264 -6.89 1.95 13.43
N PHE A 265 -6.78 1.84 12.12
CA PHE A 265 -6.45 2.92 11.20
C PHE A 265 -7.53 3.00 10.12
N ASN A 266 -8.13 4.17 9.98
CA ASN A 266 -9.01 4.51 8.88
C ASN A 266 -8.33 5.61 8.08
N ASN A 267 -8.06 5.38 6.80
CA ASN A 267 -7.43 6.36 5.94
C ASN A 267 -8.31 6.67 4.73
N GLU A 268 -8.35 7.95 4.38
CA GLU A 268 -8.98 8.45 3.17
C GLU A 268 -7.88 8.99 2.25
N ILE A 269 -7.78 8.39 1.07
CA ILE A 269 -6.76 8.75 0.09
C ILE A 269 -7.46 9.30 -1.15
N GLN A 270 -7.21 10.57 -1.43
CA GLN A 270 -7.71 11.23 -2.62
C GLN A 270 -6.74 11.01 -3.78
N VAL A 271 -7.30 10.60 -4.93
CA VAL A 271 -6.59 10.50 -6.20
C VAL A 271 -7.03 11.67 -7.06
N PRO A 272 -6.12 12.64 -7.32
CA PRO A 272 -6.45 13.82 -8.11
C PRO A 272 -7.02 13.44 -9.48
N ASN A 273 -8.19 13.96 -9.81
CA ASN A 273 -8.81 13.76 -11.12
C ASN A 273 -8.45 14.94 -12.02
N VAL A 274 -7.25 14.89 -12.61
CA VAL A 274 -6.78 15.91 -13.55
C VAL A 274 -6.59 15.25 -14.91
N PRO A 275 -7.67 15.07 -15.70
CA PRO A 275 -7.63 14.40 -17.00
C PRO A 275 -6.87 15.19 -18.07
#